data_AF-A0A2M7VHS3-F1
#
_entry.id   AF-A0A2M7VHS3-F1
#
_cell.length_a   1.000
_cell.length_b   1.000
_cell.length_c   1.000
_cell.angle_alpha   90.00
_cell.angle_beta   90.00
_cell.angle_gamma   90.00
#
_symmetry.space_group_name_H-M   'P 1'
#
loop_
_entity.id
_entity.type
_entity.pdbx_description
1 polymer ?
#
loop_
_entity_poly.entity_id
_entity_poly.type
_entity_poly.pdbx_seq_one_letter_code
_entity_poly.pdbx_strand_id
1 'polypeptide(L)' 'MDLKSLSFAVAEVANERGISQQKIFEVIEEAIASAYKKEYGRKKQKIIAKLDVKNGDLKFWQVRQ' A
#
# COMPACT_ATOMS: atom_id res chain seq x y z
N MET A 1 3.47 -12.29 -4.58
CA MET A 1 2.24 -11.48 -4.70
C MET A 1 2.01 -11.29 -6.19
N ASP A 2 0.82 -11.61 -6.72
CA ASP A 2 0.56 -11.44 -8.15
C ASP A 2 0.21 -9.99 -8.46
N LEU A 3 1.21 -9.21 -8.84
CA LEU A 3 1.10 -7.76 -9.06
C LEU A 3 0.22 -7.41 -10.24
N LYS A 4 0.20 -8.30 -11.24
CA LYS A 4 -0.60 -8.13 -12.45
C LYS A 4 -2.08 -8.18 -12.09
N SER A 5 -2.47 -9.17 -11.28
CA SER A 5 -3.82 -9.28 -10.75
C SER A 5 -4.19 -8.08 -9.86
N LEU A 6 -3.28 -7.62 -8.99
CA LEU A 6 -3.51 -6.44 -8.16
C LEU A 6 -3.71 -5.16 -9.00
N SER A 7 -2.86 -4.95 -10.01
CA SER A 7 -2.94 -3.78 -10.89
C SER A 7 -4.24 -3.74 -11.68
N PHE A 8 -4.72 -4.92 -12.12
CA PHE A 8 -6.00 -5.05 -12.80
C PHE A 8 -7.17 -4.70 -11.87
N ALA A 9 -7.19 -5.26 -10.66
CA ALA A 9 -8.21 -4.97 -9.65
C ALA A 9 -8.21 -3.47 -9.26
N VAL A 10 -7.03 -2.85 -9.11
CA VAL A 10 -6.92 -1.41 -8.83
C VAL A 10 -7.48 -0.58 -9.99
N ALA A 11 -7.22 -0.99 -11.24
CA ALA A 11 -7.75 -0.31 -12.42
C ALA A 11 -9.28 -0.42 -12.52
N GLU A 12 -9.85 -1.58 -12.23
CA GLU A 12 -11.31 -1.75 -12.21
C GLU A 12 -11.95 -0.87 -11.13
N VAL A 13 -11.44 -0.93 -9.89
CA VAL A 13 -11.99 -0.12 -8.78
C VAL A 13 -11.83 1.38 -9.03
N ALA A 14 -10.71 1.80 -9.63
CA ALA A 14 -10.49 3.20 -10.04
C ALA A 14 -11.56 3.66 -11.04
N ASN A 15 -11.83 2.83 -12.04
CA ASN A 15 -12.80 3.13 -13.09
C ASN A 15 -14.24 3.13 -12.55
N GLU A 16 -14.62 2.15 -11.73
CA GLU A 16 -15.96 2.05 -11.14
C GLU A 16 -16.27 3.18 -10.15
N ARG A 17 -15.29 3.58 -9.34
CA ARG A 17 -15.49 4.58 -8.28
C ARG A 17 -15.13 6.00 -8.70
N GLY A 18 -14.58 6.19 -9.90
CA GLY A 18 -14.06 7.49 -10.35
C GLY A 18 -12.89 7.99 -9.51
N ILE A 19 -12.13 7.09 -8.89
CA ILE A 19 -11.01 7.41 -8.00
C ILE A 19 -9.71 7.22 -8.78
N SER A 20 -8.78 8.16 -8.69
CA SER A 20 -7.46 8.01 -9.31
C SER A 20 -6.74 6.77 -8.77
N GLN A 21 -6.14 5.96 -9.65
CA GLN A 21 -5.38 4.77 -9.27
C GLN A 21 -4.33 5.05 -8.19
N GLN A 22 -3.67 6.22 -8.25
CA GLN A 22 -2.70 6.65 -7.24
C GLN A 22 -3.30 6.66 -5.82
N LYS A 23 -4.53 7.17 -5.67
CA LYS A 23 -5.22 7.23 -4.38
C LYS A 23 -5.49 5.84 -3.82
N ILE A 24 -5.83 4.88 -4.69
CA ILE A 24 -6.06 3.49 -4.29
C ILE A 24 -4.74 2.85 -3.85
N PHE A 25 -3.66 3.07 -4.59
CA PHE A 25 -2.33 2.60 -4.19
C PHE A 25 -1.90 3.18 -2.84
N GLU A 26 -2.13 4.47 -2.58
CA GLU A 26 -1.87 5.08 -1.27
C GLU A 26 -2.64 4.36 -0.14
N VAL A 27 -3.92 4.07 -0.35
CA VAL A 27 -4.75 3.35 0.64
C VAL A 27 -4.25 1.93 0.86
N ILE A 28 -3.83 1.23 -0.20
CA ILE A 28 -3.23 -0.12 -0.10
C ILE A 28 -1.93 -0.06 0.70
N GLU A 29 -1.07 0.92 0.42
CA GLU A 29 0.19 1.15 1.13
C GLU A 29 -0.06 1.42 2.63
N GLU A 30 -1.05 2.26 2.97
CA GLU A 30 -1.43 2.52 4.36
C GLU A 30 -1.99 1.27 5.06
N ALA A 31 -2.85 0.50 4.37
CA ALA A 31 -3.40 -0.73 4.91
C ALA A 31 -2.30 -1.76 5.22
N ILE A 32 -1.35 -1.93 4.28
CA ILE A 32 -0.19 -2.80 4.43
C ILE A 32 0.71 -2.31 5.58
N ALA A 33 0.98 -1.01 5.67
CA ALA A 33 1.79 -0.43 6.75
C ALA A 33 1.14 -0.64 8.13
N SER A 34 -0.19 -0.50 8.20
CA SER A 34 -0.97 -0.72 9.41
C SER A 34 -0.96 -2.20 9.83
N ALA A 35 -1.15 -3.12 8.88
CA ALA A 35 -1.05 -4.56 9.11
C ALA A 35 0.36 -4.95 9.61
N TYR A 36 1.41 -4.45 8.95
CA TYR A 36 2.79 -4.69 9.37
C TYR A 36 3.05 -4.15 10.78
N LYS A 37 2.59 -2.93 11.09
CA LYS A 37 2.71 -2.35 12.43
C LYS A 37 1.93 -3.15 13.48
N LYS A 38 0.79 -3.72 13.13
CA LYS A 38 0.00 -4.56 14.04
C LYS A 38 0.74 -5.83 14.42
N GLU A 39 1.48 -6.42 13.49
CA GLU A 39 2.16 -7.70 13.67
C GLU A 39 3.60 -7.54 14.23
N TYR A 40 4.33 -6.50 13.82
CA TYR A 40 5.76 -6.30 14.16
C TYR A 40 6.07 -4.98 14.88
N GLY A 41 5.10 -4.07 14.98
CA GLY A 41 5.32 -2.71 15.48
C GLY A 41 5.07 -2.55 16.99
N ARG A 42 5.44 -1.37 17.50
CA ARG A 42 5.25 -0.92 18.88
C ARG A 42 4.34 0.32 18.94
N LYS A 43 3.76 0.56 20.13
CA LYS A 43 3.02 1.80 20.41
C LYS A 43 3.89 3.03 20.07
N LYS A 44 3.29 4.01 19.38
CA LYS A 44 3.91 5.27 18.87
C LYS A 44 4.88 5.17 17.68
N GLN A 45 4.97 4.05 16.95
CA GLN A 45 5.67 4.02 15.67
C GLN A 45 4.76 4.39 14.50
N LYS A 46 5.27 5.17 13.53
CA LYS A 46 4.64 5.38 12.24
C LYS A 46 5.43 4.60 11.20
N ILE A 47 4.82 3.53 10.71
CA ILE A 47 5.37 2.71 9.62
C ILE A 47 4.75 3.24 8.32
N ILE A 48 5.58 3.42 7.31
CA ILE A 48 5.14 3.68 5.94
C ILE A 48 5.52 2.43 5.13
N ALA A 49 4.60 1.98 4.28
CA ALA A 49 4.89 1.02 3.24
C ALA A 49 4.87 1.74 1.89
N LYS A 50 5.69 1.29 0.94
CA LYS A 50 5.68 1.78 -0.43
C LYS A 50 5.79 0.64 -1.40
N LEU A 51 4.83 0.58 -2.32
CA LEU A 51 4.74 -0.44 -3.35
C LEU A 51 5.30 0.13 -4.66
N ASP A 52 6.37 -0.47 -5.14
CA ASP A 52 6.88 -0.23 -6.48
C ASP A 52 6.04 -1.01 -7.49
N VAL A 53 5.15 -0.32 -8.19
CA VAL A 53 4.22 -0.95 -9.15
C VAL A 53 4.92 -1.51 -10.39
N LYS A 54 6.18 -1.14 -10.65
CA LYS A 54 6.94 -1.61 -11.82
C LYS A 54 7.56 -2.98 -11.58
N ASN A 55 8.15 -3.17 -10.40
CA ASN A 55 8.85 -4.41 -10.05
C ASN A 55 8.12 -5.24 -9.00
N GLY A 56 7.11 -4.66 -8.35
CA GLY A 56 6.39 -5.23 -7.22
C GLY A 56 7.11 -5.25 -5.90
N ASP A 57 8.19 -4.49 -5.81
CA ASP A 57 8.96 -4.41 -4.59
C ASP A 57 8.15 -3.64 -3.53
N LEU A 58 8.10 -4.18 -2.33
CA LEU A 58 7.37 -3.57 -1.22
C LEU A 58 8.37 -3.20 -0.14
N LYS A 59 8.54 -1.89 0.06
CA LYS A 59 9.49 -1.34 1.02
C LYS A 59 8.77 -0.82 2.24
N PHE A 60 9.35 -1.06 3.40
CA PHE A 60 8.85 -0.58 4.67
C PHE A 60 9.92 0.25 5.36
N TRP A 61 9.52 1.36 5.97
CA TRP A 61 10.40 2.09 6.86
C TRP A 61 9.61 2.76 7.97
N GLN A 62 10.28 2.91 9.11
CA GLN A 62 9.76 3.71 10.19
C GLN A 62 10.12 5.18 9.92
N VAL A 63 9.10 6.04 9.88
CA VAL A 63 9.34 7.48 9.98
C VAL A 63 9.30 7.88 11.45
N ARG A 64 10.39 8.50 11.93
CA ARG A 64 10.35 9.25 13.18
C ARG A 64 9.86 10.64 12.84
N GLN A 65 8.73 11.01 13.42
CA GLN A 65 8.23 12.38 13.43
C GLN A 65 8.69 13.07 14.70
#